data_AF-L9LEV0-F1
#
_entry.id   AF-L9LEV0-F1
#
_cell.length_a   1.000
_cell.length_b   1.000
_cell.length_c   1.000
_cell.angle_alpha   90.00
_cell.angle_beta   90.00
_cell.angle_gamma   90.00
#
_symmetry.space_group_name_H-M   'P 1'
#
loop_
_entity.id
_entity.type
_entity.pdbx_description
1 polymer ?
#
loop_
_entity_poly.entity_id
_entity_poly.type
_entity_poly.pdbx_seq_one_letter_code
_entity_poly.pdbx_strand_id
1 'polypeptide(L)'
;MPLKIKAKNYDKVEKIKAKNYDKVEKGINIHLAKKMIEDRSRDYMNARRVAKEYETVMKGLDRNAPSVPPQNTPQEAQQVDMWKKYIQWEKSNPLRTEDQTLITKRVMFAYEQCLLVLGHHPDIWYEAAQYLEQSSKLLAEKGDMNNAKLFSDEAANIYERAISTLLKKNMLLYFAYADYEESRMKYEKVHSIYNRLLAIEDIDPTLVYIQYMKFARRAEGIKSGRMIFKKAREDTRTRHHVYVTAALMEYYCSKDKSVAFKIFELGLKKYGDIPEYVLAYIDYLSHLNEDNNTRVLFERVLTSGSLPPEKSGEIWARFLAFESNIGDLASILKVEKRRFTAFKEEYEGKETALLVDRYKFMDLYPCSASELKALGYKDVSRAKLAAIIPDPVVAPSIVPVLKDEVDRKPEYPKPDTQQMIPFQPRHLAPVEEAVRIITGGAPELAVEGNGPVESNTVLTKAVKRPNEDSDEDEEKGAVVPPVHDIYRARQQKRIR
;
A
#
# COMPACT_ATOMS: atom_id res chain seq x y z
N MET A 1 -43.61 -12.41 -11.16
CA MET A 1 -43.51 -13.22 -12.40
C MET A 1 -43.26 -12.43 -13.72
N PRO A 2 -42.55 -11.28 -13.81
CA PRO A 2 -42.32 -10.61 -15.11
C PRO A 2 -40.90 -10.75 -15.69
N LEU A 3 -39.96 -11.45 -15.03
CA LEU A 3 -38.54 -11.44 -15.38
C LEU A 3 -38.11 -12.45 -16.48
N LYS A 4 -38.97 -13.40 -16.88
CA LYS A 4 -38.60 -14.45 -17.86
C LYS A 4 -38.70 -14.06 -19.34
N ILE A 5 -39.17 -12.84 -19.66
CA ILE A 5 -39.52 -12.46 -21.05
C ILE A 5 -38.41 -11.66 -21.76
N LYS A 6 -37.45 -11.06 -21.04
CA LYS A 6 -36.46 -10.17 -21.69
C LYS A 6 -35.20 -10.88 -22.25
N ALA A 7 -34.78 -12.00 -21.68
CA ALA A 7 -33.58 -12.73 -22.15
C ALA A 7 -33.85 -13.66 -23.36
N LYS A 8 -35.09 -14.12 -23.57
CA LYS A 8 -35.46 -15.04 -24.68
C LYS A 8 -35.58 -14.37 -26.06
N ASN A 9 -35.39 -13.05 -26.14
CA ASN A 9 -35.70 -12.30 -27.34
C ASN A 9 -34.59 -12.30 -28.39
N TYR A 10 -33.31 -12.51 -28.04
CA TYR A 10 -32.21 -12.45 -29.00
C TYR A 10 -32.07 -13.71 -29.87
N ASP A 11 -32.08 -14.91 -29.27
CA ASP A 11 -31.97 -16.22 -29.97
C ASP A 11 -33.15 -16.51 -30.92
N LYS A 12 -34.20 -15.68 -30.88
CA LYS A 12 -35.41 -15.85 -31.70
C LYS A 12 -35.73 -14.63 -32.57
N VAL A 13 -34.88 -13.61 -32.65
CA VAL A 13 -35.15 -12.40 -33.48
C VAL A 13 -35.52 -12.79 -34.92
N GLU A 14 -34.75 -13.70 -35.52
CA GLU A 14 -35.03 -14.20 -36.87
C GLU A 14 -36.35 -14.99 -36.96
N LYS A 15 -36.64 -15.84 -35.96
CA LYS A 15 -37.89 -16.62 -35.91
C LYS A 15 -39.10 -15.72 -35.68
N ILE A 16 -38.98 -14.66 -34.89
CA ILE A 16 -40.08 -13.74 -34.56
C ILE A 16 -40.45 -12.88 -35.78
N LYS A 17 -39.47 -12.30 -36.49
CA LYS A 17 -39.77 -11.53 -37.71
C LYS A 17 -40.21 -12.43 -38.85
N ALA A 18 -39.39 -13.43 -39.21
CA ALA A 18 -39.60 -14.19 -40.45
C ALA A 18 -40.76 -15.18 -40.38
N LYS A 19 -41.11 -15.73 -39.20
CA LYS A 19 -42.19 -16.73 -39.09
C LYS A 19 -43.53 -16.16 -38.62
N ASN A 20 -43.54 -15.09 -37.83
CA ASN A 20 -44.76 -14.64 -37.15
C ASN A 20 -45.19 -13.23 -37.55
N TYR A 21 -44.29 -12.24 -37.55
CA TYR A 21 -44.68 -10.85 -37.85
C TYR A 21 -45.12 -10.66 -39.31
N ASP A 22 -44.28 -11.06 -40.27
CA ASP A 22 -44.59 -10.88 -41.69
C ASP A 22 -45.84 -11.67 -42.12
N LYS A 23 -46.09 -12.82 -41.49
CA LYS A 23 -47.30 -13.63 -41.74
C LYS A 23 -48.55 -13.01 -41.11
N VAL A 24 -48.44 -12.44 -39.92
CA VAL A 24 -49.56 -11.76 -39.24
C VAL A 24 -49.95 -10.49 -40.00
N GLU A 25 -48.99 -9.65 -40.37
CA GLU A 25 -49.26 -8.43 -41.12
C GLU A 25 -49.94 -8.75 -42.47
N LYS A 26 -49.40 -9.74 -43.21
CA LYS A 26 -50.02 -10.21 -44.47
C LYS A 26 -51.37 -10.89 -44.24
N GLY A 27 -51.57 -11.54 -43.09
CA GLY A 27 -52.83 -12.21 -42.73
C GLY A 27 -53.94 -11.24 -42.33
N ILE A 28 -53.60 -10.07 -41.80
CA ILE A 28 -54.56 -9.01 -41.46
C ILE A 28 -54.89 -8.16 -42.69
N ASN A 29 -53.86 -7.66 -43.38
CA ASN A 29 -54.05 -6.81 -44.56
C ASN A 29 -52.82 -6.86 -45.49
N ILE A 30 -52.95 -7.58 -46.60
CA ILE A 30 -51.87 -7.78 -47.59
C ILE A 30 -51.35 -6.46 -48.17
N HIS A 31 -52.23 -5.48 -48.39
CA HIS A 31 -51.86 -4.21 -49.01
C HIS A 31 -51.08 -3.30 -48.06
N LEU A 32 -51.48 -3.24 -46.78
CA LEU A 32 -50.77 -2.45 -45.76
C LEU A 32 -49.51 -3.15 -45.23
N ALA A 33 -49.47 -4.49 -45.28
CA ALA A 33 -48.37 -5.29 -44.75
C ALA A 33 -47.01 -4.89 -45.34
N LYS A 34 -46.94 -4.60 -46.64
CA LYS A 34 -45.67 -4.24 -47.29
C LYS A 34 -45.04 -3.01 -46.63
N LYS A 35 -45.83 -1.96 -46.43
CA LYS A 35 -45.39 -0.73 -45.78
C LYS A 35 -45.03 -0.96 -44.31
N MET A 36 -45.88 -1.66 -43.56
CA MET A 36 -45.65 -1.95 -42.13
C MET A 36 -44.36 -2.73 -41.88
N ILE A 37 -44.05 -3.70 -42.75
CA ILE A 37 -42.82 -4.51 -42.69
C ILE A 37 -41.60 -3.66 -43.07
N GLU A 38 -41.71 -2.85 -44.12
CA GLU A 38 -40.63 -2.01 -44.62
C GLU A 38 -40.23 -0.93 -43.61
N ASP A 39 -41.22 -0.26 -42.99
CA ASP A 39 -41.03 0.81 -42.00
C ASP A 39 -40.20 0.32 -40.79
N ARG A 40 -40.33 -0.95 -40.38
CA ARG A 40 -39.60 -1.54 -39.24
C ARG A 40 -38.35 -2.33 -39.65
N SER A 41 -38.06 -2.44 -40.94
CA SER A 41 -37.03 -3.35 -41.43
C SER A 41 -35.62 -2.93 -41.03
N ARG A 42 -35.36 -1.60 -41.03
CA ARG A 42 -34.06 -1.03 -40.64
C ARG A 42 -33.70 -1.35 -39.19
N ASP A 43 -34.63 -1.09 -38.26
CA ASP A 43 -34.42 -1.35 -36.82
C ASP A 43 -34.24 -2.83 -36.55
N TYR A 44 -34.99 -3.68 -37.25
CA TYR A 44 -34.79 -5.12 -37.18
C TYR A 44 -33.38 -5.54 -37.61
N MET A 45 -32.86 -5.00 -38.71
CA MET A 45 -31.52 -5.36 -39.18
C MET A 45 -30.44 -4.94 -38.17
N ASN A 46 -30.62 -3.78 -37.53
CA ASN A 46 -29.77 -3.34 -36.41
C ASN A 46 -29.86 -4.31 -35.22
N ALA A 47 -31.07 -4.67 -34.80
CA ALA A 47 -31.31 -5.60 -33.69
C ALA A 47 -30.76 -7.00 -33.98
N ARG A 48 -30.87 -7.48 -35.22
CA ARG A 48 -30.31 -8.78 -35.67
C ARG A 48 -28.79 -8.78 -35.64
N ARG A 49 -28.13 -7.68 -36.02
CA ARG A 49 -26.67 -7.55 -35.90
C ARG A 49 -26.25 -7.66 -34.43
N VAL A 50 -26.87 -6.86 -33.57
CA VAL A 50 -26.58 -6.85 -32.12
C VAL A 50 -26.91 -8.19 -31.47
N ALA A 51 -27.91 -8.94 -31.97
CA ALA A 51 -28.20 -10.30 -31.51
C ALA A 51 -27.01 -11.25 -31.65
N LYS A 52 -26.31 -11.22 -32.78
CA LYS A 52 -25.15 -12.08 -33.03
C LYS A 52 -23.94 -11.68 -32.17
N GLU A 53 -23.74 -10.37 -31.98
CA GLU A 53 -22.72 -9.86 -31.07
C GLU A 53 -23.01 -10.28 -29.62
N TYR A 54 -24.29 -10.18 -29.20
CA TYR A 54 -24.77 -10.60 -27.89
C TYR A 54 -24.52 -12.10 -27.64
N GLU A 55 -24.82 -12.96 -28.61
CA GLU A 55 -24.54 -14.40 -28.51
C GLU A 55 -23.05 -14.68 -28.25
N THR A 56 -22.15 -13.87 -28.81
CA THR A 56 -20.70 -14.04 -28.64
C THR A 56 -20.26 -13.70 -27.22
N VAL A 57 -20.71 -12.57 -26.67
CA VAL A 57 -20.32 -12.14 -25.30
C VAL A 57 -21.01 -12.95 -24.21
N MET A 58 -22.16 -13.56 -24.52
CA MET A 58 -22.87 -14.46 -23.59
C MET A 58 -22.32 -15.89 -23.62
N LYS A 59 -21.55 -16.26 -24.65
CA LYS A 59 -20.95 -17.59 -24.76
C LYS A 59 -19.84 -17.75 -23.73
N GLY A 60 -19.95 -18.78 -22.90
CA GLY A 60 -18.96 -19.10 -21.85
C GLY A 60 -19.29 -18.51 -20.47
N LEU A 61 -20.26 -17.60 -20.37
CA LEU A 61 -20.79 -17.15 -19.08
C LEU A 61 -21.58 -18.28 -18.41
N ASP A 62 -21.22 -18.61 -17.18
CA ASP A 62 -22.08 -19.41 -16.33
C ASP A 62 -23.15 -18.52 -15.69
N ARG A 63 -24.41 -18.81 -16.01
CA ARG A 63 -25.59 -18.07 -15.53
C ARG A 63 -26.34 -18.81 -14.43
N ASN A 64 -25.90 -20.01 -14.09
CA ASN A 64 -26.55 -20.88 -13.11
C ASN A 64 -25.65 -21.20 -11.91
N ALA A 65 -24.38 -20.77 -11.94
CA ALA A 65 -23.48 -20.88 -10.81
C ALA A 65 -24.08 -20.22 -9.56
N PRO A 66 -24.04 -20.89 -8.39
CA PRO A 66 -24.44 -20.28 -7.13
C PRO A 66 -23.54 -19.09 -6.79
N SER A 67 -24.15 -18.02 -6.26
CA SER A 67 -23.40 -16.88 -5.74
C SER A 67 -22.66 -17.28 -4.48
N VAL A 68 -21.33 -17.25 -4.53
CA VAL A 68 -20.42 -17.55 -3.40
C VAL A 68 -19.50 -16.36 -3.12
N PRO A 69 -19.06 -16.15 -1.86
CA PRO A 69 -18.03 -15.17 -1.55
C PRO A 69 -16.72 -15.43 -2.30
N PRO A 70 -15.94 -14.39 -2.66
CA PRO A 70 -14.75 -14.59 -3.46
C PRO A 70 -13.74 -15.52 -2.79
N GLN A 71 -13.34 -16.58 -3.50
CA GLN A 71 -12.32 -17.53 -3.05
C GLN A 71 -10.99 -17.35 -3.81
N ASN A 72 -10.94 -16.43 -4.77
CA ASN A 72 -9.81 -16.16 -5.65
C ASN A 72 -9.39 -17.40 -6.47
N THR A 73 -10.35 -18.25 -6.85
CA THR A 73 -10.04 -19.38 -7.75
C THR A 73 -9.80 -18.87 -9.17
N PRO A 74 -8.92 -19.53 -9.97
CA PRO A 74 -8.68 -19.12 -11.35
C PRO A 74 -9.94 -19.13 -12.21
N GLN A 75 -10.85 -20.08 -11.98
CA GLN A 75 -12.11 -20.19 -12.70
C GLN A 75 -13.08 -19.05 -12.36
N GLU A 76 -13.18 -18.68 -11.08
CA GLU A 76 -13.97 -17.53 -10.64
C GLU A 76 -13.44 -16.23 -11.25
N ALA A 77 -12.12 -16.01 -11.18
CA ALA A 77 -11.48 -14.83 -11.78
C ALA A 77 -11.74 -14.74 -13.30
N GLN A 78 -11.70 -15.88 -14.00
CA GLN A 78 -12.07 -15.94 -15.42
C GLN A 78 -13.54 -15.59 -15.67
N GLN A 79 -14.47 -16.09 -14.84
CA GLN A 79 -15.89 -15.74 -14.94
C GLN A 79 -16.14 -14.26 -14.66
N VAL A 80 -15.47 -13.69 -13.65
CA VAL A 80 -15.54 -12.25 -13.35
C VAL A 80 -15.09 -11.42 -14.55
N ASP A 81 -13.97 -11.76 -15.20
CA ASP A 81 -13.49 -11.07 -16.40
C ASP A 81 -14.51 -11.14 -17.56
N MET A 82 -15.11 -12.32 -17.78
CA MET A 82 -16.14 -12.47 -18.81
C MET A 82 -17.40 -11.64 -18.50
N TRP A 83 -17.86 -11.61 -17.25
CA TRP A 83 -19.00 -10.79 -16.84
C TRP A 83 -18.69 -9.29 -17.00
N LYS A 84 -17.49 -8.84 -16.62
CA LYS A 84 -17.06 -7.46 -16.83
C LYS A 84 -16.99 -7.11 -18.33
N LYS A 85 -16.50 -8.01 -19.18
CA LYS A 85 -16.51 -7.85 -20.65
C LYS A 85 -17.93 -7.70 -21.19
N TYR A 86 -18.89 -8.51 -20.73
CA TYR A 86 -20.29 -8.37 -21.13
C TYR A 86 -20.89 -7.02 -20.71
N ILE A 87 -20.66 -6.61 -19.46
CA ILE A 87 -21.14 -5.31 -18.95
C ILE A 87 -20.52 -4.15 -19.75
N GLN A 88 -19.22 -4.20 -20.04
CA GLN A 88 -18.54 -3.17 -20.83
C GLN A 88 -19.02 -3.14 -22.29
N TRP A 89 -19.28 -4.31 -22.88
CA TRP A 89 -19.91 -4.38 -24.20
C TRP A 89 -21.29 -3.71 -24.20
N GLU A 90 -22.12 -3.93 -23.18
CA GLU A 90 -23.42 -3.27 -23.09
C GLU A 90 -23.27 -1.73 -22.90
N LYS A 91 -22.27 -1.29 -22.12
CA LYS A 91 -21.90 0.14 -21.97
C LYS A 91 -21.40 0.78 -23.27
N SER A 92 -20.80 -0.01 -24.16
CA SER A 92 -20.32 0.47 -25.47
C SER A 92 -21.44 0.88 -26.45
N ASN A 93 -22.71 0.71 -26.02
CA ASN A 93 -23.91 1.01 -26.80
C ASN A 93 -23.95 0.30 -28.16
N PRO A 94 -24.05 -1.05 -28.21
CA PRO A 94 -24.05 -1.81 -29.46
C PRO A 94 -25.20 -1.45 -30.40
N LEU A 95 -26.33 -1.00 -29.85
CA LEU A 95 -27.50 -0.55 -30.60
C LEU A 95 -27.32 0.82 -31.25
N ARG A 96 -26.29 1.58 -30.86
CA ARG A 96 -25.99 2.94 -31.35
C ARG A 96 -27.20 3.85 -31.28
N THR A 97 -27.87 3.85 -30.12
CA THR A 97 -29.02 4.71 -29.83
C THR A 97 -28.59 5.93 -29.02
N GLU A 98 -29.25 7.06 -29.20
CA GLU A 98 -29.05 8.26 -28.38
C GLU A 98 -29.90 8.25 -27.09
N ASP A 99 -30.83 7.30 -26.97
CA ASP A 99 -31.70 7.15 -25.80
C ASP A 99 -30.91 6.58 -24.62
N GLN A 100 -30.42 7.48 -23.77
CA GLN A 100 -29.70 7.12 -22.56
C GLN A 100 -30.52 6.21 -21.64
N THR A 101 -31.85 6.37 -21.58
CA THR A 101 -32.68 5.55 -20.71
C THR A 101 -32.69 4.09 -21.17
N LEU A 102 -32.70 3.85 -22.48
CA LEU A 102 -32.59 2.52 -23.07
C LEU A 102 -31.21 1.91 -22.82
N ILE A 103 -30.13 2.68 -23.03
CA ILE A 103 -28.76 2.22 -22.75
C ILE A 103 -28.65 1.81 -21.28
N THR A 104 -29.05 2.70 -20.36
CA THR A 104 -28.94 2.43 -18.93
C THR A 104 -29.78 1.23 -18.50
N LYS A 105 -31.01 1.07 -19.00
CA LYS A 105 -31.83 -0.12 -18.72
C LYS A 105 -31.19 -1.42 -19.17
N ARG A 106 -30.47 -1.42 -20.30
CA ARG A 106 -29.77 -2.61 -20.80
C ARG A 106 -28.53 -2.94 -19.98
N VAL A 107 -27.72 -1.93 -19.66
CA VAL A 107 -26.55 -2.11 -18.79
C VAL A 107 -26.96 -2.56 -17.39
N MET A 108 -28.03 -1.98 -16.83
CA MET A 108 -28.57 -2.44 -15.55
C MET A 108 -29.09 -3.86 -15.63
N PHE A 109 -29.72 -4.27 -16.74
CA PHE A 109 -30.07 -5.67 -16.94
C PHE A 109 -28.83 -6.58 -16.92
N ALA A 110 -27.72 -6.18 -17.53
CA ALA A 110 -26.46 -6.92 -17.47
C ALA A 110 -25.94 -7.05 -16.02
N TYR A 111 -25.95 -5.95 -15.26
CA TYR A 111 -25.62 -5.98 -13.83
C TYR A 111 -26.54 -6.90 -13.03
N GLU A 112 -27.85 -6.85 -13.25
CA GLU A 112 -28.81 -7.74 -12.57
C GLU A 112 -28.53 -9.21 -12.86
N GLN A 113 -28.18 -9.57 -14.10
CA GLN A 113 -27.79 -10.96 -14.42
C GLN A 113 -26.49 -11.36 -13.75
N CYS A 114 -25.50 -10.46 -13.72
CA CYS A 114 -24.23 -10.69 -13.06
C CYS A 114 -24.39 -10.91 -11.55
N LEU A 115 -25.22 -10.08 -10.89
CA LEU A 115 -25.46 -10.14 -9.44
C LEU A 115 -26.17 -11.42 -8.98
N LEU A 116 -26.81 -12.17 -9.87
CA LEU A 116 -27.36 -13.50 -9.54
C LEU A 116 -26.26 -14.53 -9.29
N VAL A 117 -25.11 -14.38 -9.94
CA VAL A 117 -23.98 -15.34 -9.91
C VAL A 117 -22.81 -14.81 -9.09
N LEU A 118 -22.56 -13.50 -9.12
CA LEU A 118 -21.43 -12.84 -8.44
C LEU A 118 -21.93 -11.84 -7.40
N GLY A 119 -23.08 -12.11 -6.76
CA GLY A 119 -23.71 -11.19 -5.82
C GLY A 119 -22.95 -10.96 -4.51
N HIS A 120 -21.93 -11.78 -4.18
CA HIS A 120 -21.05 -11.54 -3.04
C HIS A 120 -19.83 -10.67 -3.36
N HIS A 121 -19.72 -10.15 -4.58
CA HIS A 121 -18.63 -9.25 -5.00
C HIS A 121 -19.03 -7.79 -4.77
N PRO A 122 -18.41 -7.08 -3.81
CA PRO A 122 -18.80 -5.69 -3.49
C PRO A 122 -18.53 -4.72 -4.64
N ASP A 123 -17.49 -4.97 -5.45
CA ASP A 123 -17.14 -4.14 -6.60
C ASP A 123 -18.24 -4.12 -7.66
N ILE A 124 -18.95 -5.23 -7.89
CA ILE A 124 -20.03 -5.30 -8.89
C ILE A 124 -21.24 -4.46 -8.45
N TRP A 125 -21.62 -4.53 -7.17
CA TRP A 125 -22.67 -3.68 -6.60
C TRP A 125 -22.31 -2.19 -6.68
N TYR A 126 -21.06 -1.87 -6.32
CA TYR A 126 -20.56 -0.49 -6.38
C TYR A 126 -20.53 0.03 -7.82
N GLU A 127 -19.96 -0.72 -8.76
CA GLU A 127 -19.91 -0.34 -10.19
C GLU A 127 -21.32 -0.13 -10.78
N ALA A 128 -22.30 -0.95 -10.39
CA ALA A 128 -23.69 -0.82 -10.83
C ALA A 128 -24.32 0.49 -10.33
N ALA A 129 -24.17 0.81 -9.04
CA ALA A 129 -24.67 2.04 -8.46
C ALA A 129 -23.96 3.28 -9.02
N GLN A 130 -22.64 3.23 -9.20
CA GLN A 130 -21.86 4.29 -9.83
C GLN A 130 -22.32 4.57 -11.27
N TYR A 131 -22.64 3.53 -12.04
CA TYR A 131 -23.15 3.69 -13.39
C TYR A 131 -24.53 4.36 -13.43
N LEU A 132 -25.41 4.05 -12.47
CA LEU A 132 -26.70 4.74 -12.31
C LEU A 132 -26.52 6.21 -11.91
N GLU A 133 -25.60 6.50 -10.98
CA GLU A 133 -25.27 7.87 -10.61
C GLU A 133 -24.77 8.67 -11.82
N GLN A 134 -23.84 8.10 -12.59
CA GLN A 134 -23.33 8.73 -13.82
C GLN A 134 -24.45 8.96 -14.83
N SER A 135 -25.32 7.95 -15.05
CA SER A 135 -26.47 8.06 -15.95
C SER A 135 -27.47 9.14 -15.50
N SER A 136 -27.67 9.26 -14.18
CA SER A 136 -28.54 10.28 -13.59
C SER A 136 -28.03 11.69 -13.86
N LYS A 137 -26.74 11.95 -13.62
CA LYS A 137 -26.11 13.25 -13.91
C LYS A 137 -26.18 13.61 -15.39
N LEU A 138 -25.86 12.66 -16.28
CA LEU A 138 -25.91 12.86 -17.72
C LEU A 138 -27.34 13.19 -18.22
N LEU A 139 -28.37 12.54 -17.69
CA LEU A 139 -29.76 12.88 -18.02
C LEU A 139 -30.16 14.27 -17.54
N ALA A 140 -29.70 14.68 -16.35
CA ALA A 140 -29.96 16.02 -15.83
C ALA A 140 -29.33 17.09 -16.74
N GLU A 141 -28.10 16.86 -17.22
CA GLU A 141 -27.42 17.75 -18.19
C GLU A 141 -28.18 17.86 -19.52
N LYS A 142 -28.81 16.77 -19.98
CA LYS A 142 -29.65 16.76 -21.19
C LYS A 142 -31.06 17.34 -20.96
N GLY A 143 -31.38 17.79 -19.75
CA GLY A 143 -32.68 18.39 -19.39
C GLY A 143 -33.78 17.39 -18.99
N ASP A 144 -33.49 16.08 -18.94
CA ASP A 144 -34.46 15.06 -18.53
C ASP A 144 -34.41 14.82 -17.01
N MET A 145 -34.92 15.81 -16.26
CA MET A 145 -34.88 15.80 -14.80
C MET A 145 -35.69 14.67 -14.16
N ASN A 146 -36.76 14.22 -14.81
CA ASN A 146 -37.62 13.16 -14.28
C ASN A 146 -36.92 11.81 -14.31
N ASN A 147 -36.33 11.42 -15.45
CA ASN A 147 -35.57 10.18 -15.54
C ASN A 147 -34.24 10.27 -14.78
N ALA A 148 -33.62 11.45 -14.71
CA ALA A 148 -32.45 11.67 -13.86
C ALA A 148 -32.73 11.33 -12.39
N LYS A 149 -33.83 11.85 -11.83
CA LYS A 149 -34.24 11.55 -10.45
C LYS A 149 -34.55 10.07 -10.26
N LEU A 150 -35.25 9.44 -11.22
CA LEU A 150 -35.55 8.01 -11.18
C LEU A 150 -34.28 7.16 -11.06
N PHE A 151 -33.25 7.43 -11.87
CA PHE A 151 -31.97 6.71 -11.77
C PHE A 151 -31.19 7.05 -10.50
N SER A 152 -31.32 8.25 -9.96
CA SER A 152 -30.72 8.58 -8.65
C SER A 152 -31.37 7.80 -7.51
N ASP A 153 -32.70 7.66 -7.50
CA ASP A 153 -33.40 6.84 -6.51
C ASP A 153 -33.07 5.34 -6.70
N GLU A 154 -32.96 4.86 -7.93
CA GLU A 154 -32.56 3.47 -8.21
C GLU A 154 -31.10 3.19 -7.79
N ALA A 155 -30.18 4.15 -7.92
CA ALA A 155 -28.81 3.98 -7.44
C ALA A 155 -28.75 3.73 -5.93
N ALA A 156 -29.55 4.48 -5.15
CA ALA A 156 -29.72 4.21 -3.72
C ALA A 156 -30.32 2.82 -3.46
N ASN A 157 -31.27 2.37 -4.29
CA ASN A 157 -31.89 1.05 -4.19
C ASN A 157 -30.88 -0.10 -4.45
N ILE A 158 -29.93 0.06 -5.36
CA ILE A 158 -28.84 -0.92 -5.58
C ILE A 158 -28.02 -1.09 -4.29
N TYR A 159 -27.62 0.00 -3.65
CA TYR A 159 -26.92 -0.04 -2.37
C TYR A 159 -27.76 -0.68 -1.26
N GLU A 160 -29.02 -0.25 -1.12
CA GLU A 160 -29.96 -0.75 -0.10
C GLU A 160 -30.17 -2.26 -0.25
N ARG A 161 -30.31 -2.77 -1.48
CA ARG A 161 -30.41 -4.20 -1.77
C ARG A 161 -29.14 -4.95 -1.38
N ALA A 162 -27.96 -4.42 -1.69
CA ALA A 162 -26.70 -5.07 -1.40
C ALA A 162 -26.52 -5.33 0.11
N ILE A 163 -26.75 -4.29 0.93
CA ILE A 163 -26.61 -4.36 2.39
C ILE A 163 -27.79 -5.07 3.09
N SER A 164 -28.92 -5.24 2.41
CA SER A 164 -30.10 -5.93 2.96
C SER A 164 -30.16 -7.41 2.63
N THR A 165 -29.49 -7.86 1.57
CA THR A 165 -29.60 -9.24 1.05
C THR A 165 -28.33 -10.05 1.31
N LEU A 166 -27.32 -9.91 0.45
CA LEU A 166 -26.13 -10.78 0.43
C LEU A 166 -24.99 -10.25 1.29
N LEU A 167 -24.80 -8.92 1.35
CA LEU A 167 -23.59 -8.28 1.89
C LEU A 167 -23.87 -7.44 3.14
N LYS A 168 -24.63 -8.02 4.08
CA LYS A 168 -25.11 -7.34 5.31
C LYS A 168 -24.01 -6.80 6.23
N LYS A 169 -22.80 -7.36 6.18
CA LYS A 169 -21.67 -6.97 7.06
C LYS A 169 -20.55 -6.25 6.29
N ASN A 170 -20.75 -5.98 5.01
CA ASN A 170 -19.70 -5.40 4.17
C ASN A 170 -19.62 -3.88 4.39
N MET A 171 -18.67 -3.42 5.19
CA MET A 171 -18.53 -1.99 5.53
C MET A 171 -18.34 -1.09 4.30
N LEU A 172 -17.68 -1.57 3.24
CA LEU A 172 -17.41 -0.79 2.02
C LEU A 172 -18.70 -0.29 1.37
N LEU A 173 -19.69 -1.17 1.19
CA LEU A 173 -20.97 -0.80 0.59
C LEU A 173 -21.81 0.11 1.49
N TYR A 174 -21.71 -0.04 2.82
CA TYR A 174 -22.33 0.92 3.73
C TYR A 174 -21.71 2.31 3.62
N PHE A 175 -20.38 2.43 3.52
CA PHE A 175 -19.70 3.71 3.36
C PHE A 175 -20.02 4.35 2.00
N ALA A 176 -19.97 3.57 0.92
CA ALA A 176 -20.37 4.03 -0.40
C ALA A 176 -21.83 4.50 -0.43
N TYR A 177 -22.73 3.79 0.26
CA TYR A 177 -24.12 4.19 0.35
C TYR A 177 -24.33 5.47 1.17
N ALA A 178 -23.63 5.59 2.31
CA ALA A 178 -23.66 6.77 3.15
C ALA A 178 -23.13 8.00 2.40
N ASP A 179 -21.99 7.89 1.72
CA ASP A 179 -21.41 8.97 0.92
C ASP A 179 -22.33 9.33 -0.27
N TYR A 180 -23.01 8.33 -0.86
CA TYR A 180 -24.01 8.58 -1.91
C TYR A 180 -25.20 9.41 -1.39
N GLU A 181 -25.78 9.07 -0.24
CA GLU A 181 -26.90 9.84 0.33
C GLU A 181 -26.45 11.22 0.88
N GLU A 182 -25.19 11.34 1.34
CA GLU A 182 -24.57 12.63 1.67
C GLU A 182 -24.47 13.53 0.42
N SER A 183 -24.05 12.98 -0.73
CA SER A 183 -23.96 13.73 -1.99
C SER A 183 -25.32 14.27 -2.46
N ARG A 184 -26.41 13.62 -2.05
CA ARG A 184 -27.80 14.00 -2.31
C ARG A 184 -28.39 14.91 -1.22
N MET A 185 -27.56 15.34 -0.26
CA MET A 185 -27.93 16.17 0.88
C MET A 185 -29.01 15.53 1.78
N LYS A 186 -29.11 14.19 1.81
CA LYS A 186 -30.06 13.44 2.65
C LYS A 186 -29.40 12.99 3.96
N TYR A 187 -28.93 13.95 4.75
CA TYR A 187 -28.12 13.69 5.96
C TYR A 187 -28.81 12.79 6.99
N GLU A 188 -30.12 12.93 7.20
CA GLU A 188 -30.88 12.05 8.11
C GLU A 188 -30.82 10.57 7.69
N LYS A 189 -30.87 10.32 6.37
CA LYS A 189 -30.74 8.96 5.83
C LYS A 189 -29.32 8.41 6.09
N VAL A 190 -28.28 9.25 6.00
CA VAL A 190 -26.89 8.88 6.31
C VAL A 190 -26.75 8.39 7.76
N HIS A 191 -27.34 9.09 8.73
CA HIS A 191 -27.37 8.62 10.12
C HIS A 191 -28.02 7.24 10.25
N SER A 192 -29.14 7.01 9.57
CA SER A 192 -29.82 5.71 9.60
C SER A 192 -28.94 4.58 9.04
N ILE A 193 -28.15 4.85 8.00
CA ILE A 193 -27.23 3.87 7.37
C ILE A 193 -26.11 3.48 8.34
N TYR A 194 -25.43 4.47 8.94
CA TYR A 194 -24.38 4.21 9.93
C TYR A 194 -24.92 3.50 11.17
N ASN A 195 -26.05 3.95 11.71
CA ASN A 195 -26.65 3.32 12.90
C ASN A 195 -27.10 1.88 12.60
N ARG A 196 -27.58 1.59 11.38
CA ARG A 196 -27.92 0.23 10.96
C ARG A 196 -26.70 -0.68 10.94
N LEU A 197 -25.54 -0.20 10.50
CA LEU A 197 -24.29 -0.96 10.54
C LEU A 197 -23.84 -1.20 11.99
N LEU A 198 -23.88 -0.16 12.82
CA LEU A 198 -23.50 -0.24 14.24
C LEU A 198 -24.38 -1.20 15.07
N ALA A 199 -25.64 -1.40 14.64
CA ALA A 199 -26.56 -2.35 15.26
C ALA A 199 -26.21 -3.82 15.02
N ILE A 200 -25.31 -4.13 14.07
CA ILE A 200 -24.80 -5.49 13.87
C ILE A 200 -23.79 -5.80 14.98
N GLU A 201 -23.97 -6.90 15.71
CA GLU A 201 -23.16 -7.21 16.89
C GLU A 201 -21.71 -7.56 16.54
N ASP A 202 -21.50 -8.38 15.51
CA ASP A 202 -20.24 -9.02 15.17
C ASP A 202 -19.47 -8.31 14.04
N ILE A 203 -19.29 -7.01 14.20
CA ILE A 203 -18.40 -6.19 13.38
C ILE A 203 -17.38 -5.48 14.28
N ASP A 204 -16.30 -4.99 13.68
CA ASP A 204 -15.45 -3.99 14.33
C ASP A 204 -16.03 -2.58 14.07
N PRO A 205 -16.76 -1.97 15.02
CA PRO A 205 -17.37 -0.67 14.79
C PRO A 205 -16.35 0.46 14.77
N THR A 206 -15.07 0.22 15.07
CA THR A 206 -14.04 1.26 15.15
C THR A 206 -13.94 2.03 13.83
N LEU A 207 -13.85 1.30 12.71
CA LEU A 207 -13.78 1.94 11.38
C LEU A 207 -15.09 2.65 11.02
N VAL A 208 -16.22 2.08 11.45
CA VAL A 208 -17.56 2.67 11.25
C VAL A 208 -17.67 4.00 11.98
N TYR A 209 -17.27 4.06 13.25
CA TYR A 209 -17.24 5.31 14.02
C TYR A 209 -16.27 6.33 13.46
N ILE A 210 -15.10 5.90 12.96
CA ILE A 210 -14.16 6.80 12.28
C ILE A 210 -14.84 7.47 11.09
N GLN A 211 -15.46 6.69 10.20
CA GLN A 211 -16.09 7.24 9.01
C GLN A 211 -17.34 8.06 9.36
N TYR A 212 -18.16 7.60 10.30
CA TYR A 212 -19.34 8.30 10.77
C TYR A 212 -19.01 9.65 11.41
N MET A 213 -17.94 9.70 12.23
CA MET A 213 -17.45 10.93 12.83
C MET A 213 -16.93 11.90 11.77
N LYS A 214 -16.23 11.42 10.73
CA LYS A 214 -15.79 12.23 9.60
C LYS A 214 -16.97 12.86 8.86
N PHE A 215 -18.02 12.08 8.57
CA PHE A 215 -19.28 12.56 7.99
C PHE A 215 -19.90 13.66 8.88
N ALA A 216 -20.18 13.35 10.15
CA ALA A 216 -20.87 14.25 11.06
C ALA A 216 -20.13 15.60 11.19
N ARG A 217 -18.79 15.59 11.27
CA ARG A 217 -18.01 16.84 11.28
C ARG A 217 -18.10 17.59 9.95
N ARG A 218 -17.99 16.88 8.82
CA ARG A 218 -17.93 17.47 7.46
C ARG A 218 -19.27 18.08 7.05
N ALA A 219 -20.38 17.42 7.34
CA ALA A 219 -21.72 17.85 6.94
C ALA A 219 -22.42 18.72 7.99
N GLU A 220 -22.20 18.48 9.29
CA GLU A 220 -23.00 19.06 10.38
C GLU A 220 -22.17 19.83 11.42
N GLY A 221 -20.85 19.86 11.25
CA GLY A 221 -19.94 20.64 12.08
C GLY A 221 -19.42 19.92 13.33
N ILE A 222 -18.59 20.65 14.10
CA ILE A 222 -17.74 20.10 15.17
C ILE A 222 -18.57 19.44 16.28
N LYS A 223 -19.68 20.06 16.69
CA LYS A 223 -20.52 19.55 17.78
C LYS A 223 -21.11 18.18 17.44
N SER A 224 -21.59 17.97 16.21
CA SER A 224 -22.12 16.68 15.77
C SER A 224 -21.01 15.60 15.76
N GLY A 225 -19.83 15.92 15.24
CA GLY A 225 -18.67 15.04 15.29
C GLY A 225 -18.32 14.57 16.72
N ARG A 226 -18.34 15.49 17.69
CA ARG A 226 -18.11 15.15 19.12
C ARG A 226 -19.22 14.26 19.71
N MET A 227 -20.47 14.39 19.25
CA MET A 227 -21.55 13.49 19.66
C MET A 227 -21.30 12.06 19.17
N ILE A 228 -20.80 11.89 17.95
CA ILE A 228 -20.42 10.57 17.43
C ILE A 228 -19.23 10.00 18.20
N PHE A 229 -18.21 10.82 18.49
CA PHE A 229 -17.09 10.39 19.33
C PHE A 229 -17.54 9.94 20.73
N LYS A 230 -18.51 10.65 21.34
CA LYS A 230 -19.09 10.23 22.62
C LYS A 230 -19.67 8.81 22.52
N LYS A 231 -20.50 8.54 21.52
CA LYS A 231 -21.08 7.21 21.27
C LYS A 231 -19.99 6.15 21.06
N ALA A 232 -18.94 6.48 20.30
CA ALA A 232 -17.84 5.55 20.05
C ALA A 232 -17.10 5.12 21.32
N ARG A 233 -16.97 6.01 22.32
CA ARG A 233 -16.34 5.68 23.61
C ARG A 233 -17.21 4.81 24.51
N GLU A 234 -18.53 4.89 24.33
CA GLU A 234 -19.52 4.12 25.10
C GLU A 234 -19.70 2.69 24.55
N ASP A 235 -19.34 2.45 23.28
CA ASP A 235 -19.32 1.11 22.68
C ASP A 235 -18.06 0.33 23.12
N THR A 236 -18.27 -0.84 23.71
CA THR A 236 -17.23 -1.72 24.24
C THR A 236 -16.37 -2.37 23.16
N ARG A 237 -16.90 -2.51 21.94
CA ARG A 237 -16.20 -3.13 20.80
C ARG A 237 -15.19 -2.19 20.14
N THR A 238 -15.26 -0.90 20.45
CA THR A 238 -14.41 0.13 19.85
C THR A 238 -12.94 0.00 20.27
N ARG A 239 -12.05 0.05 19.29
CA ARG A 239 -10.59 0.02 19.44
C ARG A 239 -9.97 1.41 19.42
N HIS A 240 -8.67 1.47 19.70
CA HIS A 240 -7.88 2.68 19.88
C HIS A 240 -7.90 3.68 18.70
N HIS A 241 -8.07 3.21 17.45
CA HIS A 241 -8.00 4.06 16.24
C HIS A 241 -8.97 5.25 16.24
N VAL A 242 -10.13 5.13 16.90
CA VAL A 242 -11.10 6.23 16.96
C VAL A 242 -10.58 7.43 17.75
N TYR A 243 -9.77 7.19 18.79
CA TYR A 243 -9.19 8.25 19.62
C TYR A 243 -8.13 9.03 18.84
N VAL A 244 -7.27 8.32 18.10
CA VAL A 244 -6.29 8.92 17.18
C VAL A 244 -7.01 9.80 16.16
N THR A 245 -8.04 9.25 15.52
CA THR A 245 -8.81 10.00 14.51
C THR A 245 -9.48 11.24 15.11
N ALA A 246 -10.11 11.12 16.29
CA ALA A 246 -10.79 12.23 16.93
C ALA A 246 -9.81 13.36 17.32
N ALA A 247 -8.65 13.01 17.87
CA ALA A 247 -7.62 13.98 18.22
C ALA A 247 -7.07 14.71 16.98
N LEU A 248 -6.74 13.97 15.91
CA LEU A 248 -6.27 14.55 14.66
C LEU A 248 -7.35 15.39 13.97
N MET A 249 -8.62 15.02 14.07
CA MET A 249 -9.72 15.84 13.56
C MET A 249 -9.84 17.18 14.28
N GLU A 250 -9.67 17.22 15.60
CA GLU A 250 -9.62 18.49 16.34
C GLU A 250 -8.38 19.30 15.93
N TYR A 251 -7.20 18.68 15.91
CA TYR A 251 -5.98 19.38 15.52
C TYR A 251 -6.03 19.95 14.09
N TYR A 252 -6.37 19.13 13.09
CA TYR A 252 -6.33 19.57 11.70
C TYR A 252 -7.48 20.49 11.32
N CYS A 253 -8.66 20.29 11.91
CA CYS A 253 -9.87 21.01 11.51
C CYS A 253 -10.24 22.16 12.43
N SER A 254 -10.25 21.96 13.75
CA SER A 254 -10.56 23.03 14.72
C SER A 254 -9.32 23.83 15.14
N LYS A 255 -8.12 23.35 14.78
CA LYS A 255 -6.82 23.94 15.16
C LYS A 255 -6.61 24.00 16.68
N ASP A 256 -7.36 23.18 17.43
CA ASP A 256 -7.30 23.15 18.89
C ASP A 256 -6.32 22.06 19.38
N LYS A 257 -5.08 22.49 19.66
CA LYS A 257 -4.04 21.62 20.22
C LYS A 257 -4.41 21.09 21.61
N SER A 258 -5.11 21.89 22.41
CA SER A 258 -5.44 21.54 23.80
C SER A 258 -6.45 20.39 23.85
N VAL A 259 -7.47 20.45 23.00
CA VAL A 259 -8.45 19.36 22.89
C VAL A 259 -7.83 18.11 22.29
N ALA A 260 -7.02 18.24 21.23
CA ALA A 260 -6.31 17.12 20.64
C ALA A 260 -5.42 16.40 21.67
N PHE A 261 -4.61 17.15 22.43
CA PHE A 261 -3.79 16.61 23.52
C PHE A 261 -4.63 15.90 24.59
N LYS A 262 -5.74 16.52 25.04
CA LYS A 262 -6.65 15.89 26.01
C LYS A 262 -7.26 14.59 25.51
N ILE A 263 -7.59 14.48 24.21
CA ILE A 263 -8.11 13.25 23.62
C ILE A 263 -7.02 12.17 23.57
N PHE A 264 -5.79 12.53 23.19
CA PHE A 264 -4.67 11.59 23.21
C PHE A 264 -4.33 11.09 24.62
N GLU A 265 -4.29 11.98 25.61
CA GLU A 265 -4.09 11.59 27.02
C GLU A 265 -5.23 10.70 27.53
N LEU A 266 -6.47 10.99 27.14
CA LEU A 266 -7.62 10.15 27.49
C LEU A 266 -7.51 8.74 26.88
N GLY A 267 -7.10 8.63 25.62
CA GLY A 267 -6.91 7.34 24.97
C GLY A 267 -5.68 6.60 25.51
N LEU A 268 -4.61 7.31 25.91
CA LEU A 268 -3.40 6.69 26.47
C LEU A 268 -3.69 6.00 27.81
N LYS A 269 -4.61 6.55 28.62
CA LYS A 269 -5.07 5.89 29.85
C LYS A 269 -5.78 4.56 29.61
N LYS A 270 -6.41 4.38 28.43
CA LYS A 270 -7.20 3.18 28.11
C LYS A 270 -6.46 2.18 27.21
N TYR A 271 -5.60 2.67 26.31
CA TYR A 271 -4.93 1.89 25.26
C TYR A 271 -3.41 2.10 25.27
N GLY A 272 -2.82 2.41 26.42
CA GLY A 272 -1.37 2.60 26.57
C GLY A 272 -0.54 1.33 26.34
N ASP A 273 -1.18 0.18 26.38
CA ASP A 273 -0.64 -1.15 26.09
C ASP A 273 -0.59 -1.48 24.59
N ILE A 274 -1.11 -0.61 23.73
CA ILE A 274 -1.15 -0.79 22.28
C ILE A 274 -0.04 0.02 21.60
N PRO A 275 0.99 -0.61 21.02
CA PRO A 275 2.09 0.08 20.34
C PRO A 275 1.61 1.05 19.26
N GLU A 276 0.67 0.62 18.42
CA GLU A 276 0.16 1.40 17.30
C GLU A 276 -0.50 2.72 17.75
N TYR A 277 -1.19 2.70 18.90
CA TYR A 277 -1.79 3.89 19.48
C TYR A 277 -0.72 4.87 19.95
N VAL A 278 0.28 4.37 20.67
CA VAL A 278 1.37 5.18 21.20
C VAL A 278 2.20 5.78 20.07
N LEU A 279 2.51 5.01 19.02
CA LEU A 279 3.20 5.49 17.82
C LEU A 279 2.43 6.65 17.16
N ALA A 280 1.12 6.51 17.01
CA ALA A 280 0.30 7.58 16.45
C ALA A 280 0.29 8.85 17.33
N TYR A 281 0.37 8.70 18.65
CA TYR A 281 0.46 9.84 19.57
C TYR A 281 1.86 10.50 19.53
N ILE A 282 2.92 9.70 19.51
CA ILE A 282 4.30 10.18 19.34
C ILE A 282 4.40 10.97 18.03
N ASP A 283 3.92 10.39 16.93
CA ASP A 283 3.97 11.05 15.63
C ASP A 283 3.24 12.39 15.68
N TYR A 284 2.09 12.48 16.33
CA TYR A 284 1.41 13.75 16.54
C TYR A 284 2.27 14.78 17.30
N LEU A 285 2.89 14.42 18.42
CA LEU A 285 3.73 15.35 19.19
C LEU A 285 5.01 15.75 18.45
N SER A 286 5.63 14.82 17.73
CA SER A 286 6.81 15.10 16.90
C SER A 286 6.50 16.16 15.84
N HIS A 287 5.32 16.11 15.21
CA HIS A 287 4.91 17.13 14.23
C HIS A 287 4.60 18.50 14.87
N LEU A 288 4.38 18.58 16.18
CA LEU A 288 4.23 19.87 16.89
C LEU A 288 5.57 20.55 17.18
N ASN A 289 6.70 19.88 16.91
CA ASN A 289 8.04 20.34 17.25
C ASN A 289 8.19 20.65 18.75
N GLU A 290 7.49 19.89 19.59
CA GLU A 290 7.59 19.96 21.06
C GLU A 290 8.52 18.85 21.56
N ASP A 291 9.81 19.05 21.37
CA ASP A 291 10.86 18.06 21.65
C ASP A 291 10.85 17.57 23.10
N ASN A 292 10.68 18.51 24.04
CA ASN A 292 10.61 18.18 25.46
C ASN A 292 9.41 17.28 25.77
N ASN A 293 8.23 17.62 25.23
CA ASN A 293 7.00 16.84 25.48
C ASN A 293 7.05 15.47 24.80
N THR A 294 7.65 15.40 23.61
CA THR A 294 7.85 14.14 22.88
C THR A 294 8.80 13.21 23.64
N ARG A 295 9.91 13.74 24.16
CA ARG A 295 10.85 12.98 25.00
C ARG A 295 10.20 12.50 26.30
N VAL A 296 9.43 13.37 26.97
CA VAL A 296 8.67 13.00 28.17
C VAL A 296 7.66 11.89 27.87
N LEU A 297 7.00 11.92 26.71
CA LEU A 297 6.09 10.86 26.30
C LEU A 297 6.82 9.53 26.09
N PHE A 298 7.95 9.52 25.37
CA PHE A 298 8.79 8.32 25.19
C PHE A 298 9.16 7.71 26.53
N GLU A 299 9.70 8.51 27.45
CA GLU A 299 10.10 8.04 28.77
C GLU A 299 8.92 7.50 29.59
N ARG A 300 7.78 8.19 29.55
CA ARG A 300 6.58 7.76 30.26
C ARG A 300 6.06 6.42 29.74
N VAL A 301 5.99 6.23 28.43
CA VAL A 301 5.52 4.96 27.84
C VAL A 301 6.46 3.83 28.22
N LEU A 302 7.77 4.01 28.03
CA LEU A 302 8.77 2.96 28.24
C LEU A 302 9.03 2.63 29.72
N THR A 303 8.66 3.52 30.64
CA THR A 303 8.89 3.33 32.10
C THR A 303 7.60 2.99 32.85
N SER A 304 6.43 3.39 32.37
CA SER A 304 5.15 3.19 33.08
C SER A 304 4.74 1.73 33.27
N GLY A 305 5.35 0.79 32.54
CA GLY A 305 4.97 -0.63 32.56
C GLY A 305 3.61 -0.94 31.95
N SER A 306 2.92 0.05 31.37
CA SER A 306 1.65 -0.14 30.68
C SER A 306 1.80 -0.87 29.34
N LEU A 307 2.95 -0.71 28.68
CA LEU A 307 3.29 -1.40 27.43
C LEU A 307 4.21 -2.59 27.73
N PRO A 308 3.84 -3.82 27.33
CA PRO A 308 4.74 -4.97 27.46
C PRO A 308 6.06 -4.72 26.73
N PRO A 309 7.23 -4.97 27.36
CA PRO A 309 8.52 -4.66 26.77
C PRO A 309 8.73 -5.40 25.45
N GLU A 310 8.20 -6.61 25.29
CA GLU A 310 8.29 -7.43 24.07
C GLU A 310 7.64 -6.74 22.85
N LYS A 311 6.63 -5.91 23.08
CA LYS A 311 5.92 -5.16 22.03
C LYS A 311 6.43 -3.73 21.84
N SER A 312 7.39 -3.31 22.66
CA SER A 312 7.91 -1.93 22.66
C SER A 312 9.00 -1.67 21.61
N GLY A 313 9.41 -2.68 20.84
CA GLY A 313 10.54 -2.58 19.90
C GLY A 313 10.40 -1.43 18.89
N GLU A 314 9.19 -1.19 18.38
CA GLU A 314 8.92 -0.07 17.47
C GLU A 314 8.97 1.30 18.15
N ILE A 315 8.58 1.37 19.42
CA ILE A 315 8.69 2.61 20.21
C ILE A 315 10.15 2.96 20.40
N TRP A 316 11.01 1.98 20.72
CA TRP A 316 12.46 2.19 20.81
C TRP A 316 13.08 2.60 19.47
N ALA A 317 12.65 2.00 18.36
CA ALA A 317 13.11 2.38 17.03
C ALA A 317 12.74 3.84 16.70
N ARG A 318 11.50 4.26 17.00
CA ARG A 318 11.09 5.67 16.85
C ARG A 318 11.80 6.60 17.82
N PHE A 319 12.12 6.16 19.04
CA PHE A 319 12.87 6.97 20.00
C PHE A 319 14.30 7.24 19.51
N LEU A 320 14.97 6.24 18.94
CA LEU A 320 16.29 6.43 18.34
C LEU A 320 16.24 7.37 17.13
N ALA A 321 15.25 7.20 16.24
CA ALA A 321 15.07 8.12 15.11
C ALA A 321 14.83 9.57 15.57
N PHE A 322 14.06 9.75 16.65
CA PHE A 322 13.83 11.06 17.26
C PHE A 322 15.11 11.66 17.84
N GLU A 323 15.85 10.93 18.69
CA GLU A 323 17.12 11.42 19.25
C GLU A 323 18.18 11.65 18.17
N SER A 324 18.17 10.88 17.08
CA SER A 324 19.07 11.10 15.95
C SER A 324 18.78 12.42 15.20
N ASN A 325 17.54 12.90 15.22
CA ASN A 325 17.16 14.11 14.50
C ASN A 325 17.39 15.40 15.32
N ILE A 326 17.15 15.34 16.64
CA ILE A 326 17.16 16.54 17.50
C ILE A 326 18.15 16.49 18.67
N GLY A 327 18.65 15.29 19.00
CA GLY A 327 19.49 15.05 20.17
C GLY A 327 20.98 15.19 19.86
N ASP A 328 21.79 14.68 20.77
CA ASP A 328 23.24 14.58 20.61
C ASP A 328 23.69 13.12 20.63
N LEU A 329 24.94 12.85 20.26
CA LEU A 329 25.44 11.48 20.26
C LEU A 329 25.35 10.82 21.64
N ALA A 330 25.48 11.60 22.72
CA ALA A 330 25.37 11.09 24.08
C ALA A 330 23.95 10.61 24.43
N SER A 331 22.90 11.30 23.97
CA SER A 331 21.51 10.88 24.16
C SER A 331 21.20 9.62 23.37
N ILE A 332 21.67 9.53 22.12
CA ILE A 332 21.52 8.34 21.27
C ILE A 332 22.15 7.12 21.94
N LEU A 333 23.41 7.22 22.38
CA LEU A 333 24.12 6.12 23.05
C LEU A 333 23.43 5.68 24.36
N LYS A 334 22.80 6.60 25.10
CA LYS A 334 22.01 6.25 26.30
C LYS A 334 20.77 5.45 25.94
N VAL A 335 20.04 5.85 24.89
CA VAL A 335 18.84 5.14 24.41
C VAL A 335 19.22 3.77 23.84
N GLU A 336 20.31 3.67 23.08
CA GLU A 336 20.83 2.39 22.55
C GLU A 336 21.15 1.40 23.67
N LYS A 337 21.88 1.84 24.71
CA LYS A 337 22.21 0.98 25.87
C LYS A 337 20.95 0.52 26.61
N ARG A 338 19.96 1.40 26.79
CA ARG A 338 18.68 1.03 27.42
C ARG A 338 17.87 0.08 26.56
N ARG A 339 17.76 0.32 25.24
CA ARG A 339 17.12 -0.59 24.27
C ARG A 339 17.75 -1.97 24.31
N PHE A 340 19.09 -2.04 24.28
CA PHE A 340 19.82 -3.31 24.37
C PHE A 340 19.53 -4.04 25.68
N THR A 341 19.47 -3.32 26.80
CA THR A 341 19.17 -3.92 28.11
C THR A 341 17.74 -4.46 28.19
N ALA A 342 16.77 -3.75 27.59
CA ALA A 342 15.37 -4.16 27.55
C ALA A 342 15.12 -5.42 26.69
N PHE A 343 15.98 -5.69 25.70
CA PHE A 343 15.86 -6.82 24.78
C PHE A 343 17.14 -7.67 24.71
N LYS A 344 17.83 -7.82 25.85
CA LYS A 344 19.14 -8.47 25.91
C LYS A 344 19.11 -9.86 25.27
N GLU A 345 18.09 -10.65 25.57
CA GLU A 345 17.93 -12.02 25.07
C GLU A 345 17.77 -12.11 23.54
N GLU A 346 17.18 -11.10 22.89
CA GLU A 346 16.98 -11.10 21.44
C GLU A 346 18.17 -10.49 20.67
N TYR A 347 18.87 -9.54 21.30
CA TYR A 347 19.90 -8.71 20.66
C TYR A 347 21.34 -9.09 21.00
N GLU A 348 21.58 -10.00 21.94
CA GLU A 348 22.92 -10.52 22.23
C GLU A 348 23.54 -11.14 20.96
N GLY A 349 24.71 -10.64 20.55
CA GLY A 349 25.39 -11.05 19.32
C GLY A 349 24.88 -10.39 18.03
N LYS A 350 23.93 -9.45 18.11
CA LYS A 350 23.39 -8.68 16.97
C LYS A 350 23.64 -7.18 17.07
N GLU A 351 24.62 -6.75 17.86
CA GLU A 351 24.91 -5.35 18.15
C GLU A 351 25.23 -4.56 16.87
N THR A 352 26.01 -5.15 15.96
CA THR A 352 26.33 -4.54 14.66
C THR A 352 25.11 -4.42 13.75
N ALA A 353 24.15 -5.35 13.83
CA ALA A 353 22.91 -5.24 13.09
C ALA A 353 22.03 -4.11 13.65
N LEU A 354 21.98 -3.91 14.97
CA LEU A 354 21.25 -2.79 15.58
C LEU A 354 21.89 -1.44 15.22
N LEU A 355 23.21 -1.40 15.08
CA LEU A 355 23.94 -0.20 14.67
C LEU A 355 23.50 0.34 13.30
N VAL A 356 23.01 -0.54 12.41
CA VAL A 356 22.45 -0.14 11.12
C VAL A 356 21.26 0.81 11.30
N ASP A 357 20.41 0.60 12.32
CA ASP A 357 19.25 1.45 12.58
C ASP A 357 19.63 2.90 12.95
N ARG A 358 20.85 3.13 13.44
CA ARG A 358 21.33 4.49 13.76
C ARG A 358 21.60 5.32 12.50
N TYR A 359 22.03 4.68 11.42
CA TYR A 359 22.47 5.35 10.21
C TYR A 359 21.51 5.20 9.03
N LYS A 360 20.53 4.29 9.12
CA LYS A 360 19.56 4.11 8.06
C LYS A 360 18.72 5.36 7.89
N PHE A 361 18.40 5.68 6.64
CA PHE A 361 17.48 6.76 6.31
C PHE A 361 16.63 6.35 5.13
N MET A 362 15.31 6.30 5.32
CA MET A 362 14.37 5.77 4.33
C MET A 362 14.80 4.36 3.87
N ASP A 363 15.12 4.20 2.59
CA ASP A 363 15.59 2.96 1.95
C ASP A 363 17.12 2.87 1.83
N LEU A 364 17.86 3.86 2.37
CA LEU A 364 19.32 3.88 2.37
C LEU A 364 19.87 3.16 3.60
N TYR A 365 20.76 2.20 3.34
CA TYR A 365 21.47 1.44 4.37
C TYR A 365 22.98 1.58 4.19
N PRO A 366 23.76 1.59 5.29
CA PRO A 366 25.21 1.67 5.25
C PRO A 366 25.90 0.37 4.78
N CYS A 367 25.14 -0.68 4.47
CA CYS A 367 25.65 -1.98 4.02
C CYS A 367 24.79 -2.52 2.87
N SER A 368 25.37 -3.39 2.04
CA SER A 368 24.64 -4.10 0.99
C SER A 368 23.61 -5.08 1.56
N ALA A 369 22.61 -5.46 0.75
CA ALA A 369 21.59 -6.44 1.16
C ALA A 369 22.21 -7.80 1.58
N SER A 370 23.32 -8.20 0.96
CA SER A 370 24.03 -9.44 1.29
C SER A 370 24.71 -9.38 2.65
N GLU A 371 25.34 -8.25 2.99
CA GLU A 371 25.98 -8.00 4.28
C GLU A 371 24.92 -7.89 5.38
N LEU A 372 23.84 -7.15 5.14
CA LEU A 372 22.72 -7.05 6.09
C LEU A 372 22.12 -8.42 6.41
N LYS A 373 21.97 -9.29 5.40
CA LYS A 373 21.50 -10.66 5.60
C LYS A 373 22.48 -11.49 6.46
N ALA A 374 23.79 -11.35 6.24
CA ALA A 374 24.82 -12.04 7.02
C ALA A 374 24.90 -11.52 8.46
N LEU A 375 24.71 -10.21 8.67
CA LEU A 375 24.61 -9.58 9.99
C LEU A 375 23.33 -9.97 10.74
N GLY A 376 22.37 -10.62 10.08
CA GLY A 376 21.08 -10.95 10.68
C GLY A 376 20.17 -9.72 10.89
N TYR A 377 20.37 -8.66 10.09
CA TYR A 377 19.57 -7.45 10.16
C TYR A 377 18.11 -7.72 9.80
N LYS A 378 17.20 -7.31 10.68
CA LYS A 378 15.75 -7.37 10.46
C LYS A 378 15.19 -5.96 10.47
N ASP A 379 14.73 -5.51 9.30
CA ASP A 379 14.03 -4.24 9.22
C ASP A 379 12.59 -4.40 9.71
N VAL A 380 12.33 -3.93 10.93
CA VAL A 380 10.99 -3.94 11.55
C VAL A 380 9.93 -3.23 10.68
N SER A 381 10.32 -2.21 9.92
CA SER A 381 9.42 -1.45 9.02
C SER A 381 9.01 -2.28 7.80
N ARG A 382 9.95 -3.07 7.25
CA ARG A 382 9.74 -3.90 6.06
C ARG A 382 9.12 -5.25 6.38
N ALA A 383 9.39 -5.81 7.55
CA ALA A 383 8.84 -7.09 8.00
C ALA A 383 7.30 -7.04 8.17
N LYS A 384 6.75 -5.93 8.68
CA LYS A 384 5.29 -5.72 8.75
C LYS A 384 4.64 -5.61 7.37
N LEU A 385 5.26 -4.92 6.41
CA LEU A 385 4.76 -4.81 5.04
C LEU A 385 4.73 -6.17 4.32
N ALA A 386 5.75 -7.01 4.53
CA ALA A 386 5.80 -8.36 3.99
C ALA A 386 4.76 -9.31 4.62
N ALA A 387 4.43 -9.14 5.90
CA ALA A 387 3.43 -9.97 6.59
C ALA A 387 1.97 -9.64 6.22
N ILE A 388 1.70 -8.44 5.68
CA ILE A 388 0.36 -7.99 5.28
C ILE A 388 -0.02 -8.45 3.86
N ILE A 389 0.98 -8.79 3.04
CA ILE A 389 0.77 -9.31 1.68
C ILE A 389 0.90 -10.84 1.78
N PRO A 390 -0.20 -11.62 1.66
CA PRO A 390 -0.05 -13.05 1.45
C PRO A 390 0.73 -13.22 0.14
N ASP A 391 1.74 -14.10 0.14
CA ASP A 391 2.46 -14.48 -1.07
C ASP A 391 1.45 -14.72 -2.21
N PRO A 392 1.54 -14.00 -3.34
CA PRO A 392 0.72 -14.34 -4.48
C PRO A 392 1.13 -15.74 -4.90
N VAL A 393 0.20 -16.69 -4.76
CA VAL A 393 0.33 -18.03 -5.32
C VAL A 393 0.71 -17.86 -6.79
N VAL A 394 1.94 -18.24 -7.11
CA VAL A 394 2.53 -18.11 -8.43
C VAL A 394 1.70 -18.94 -9.42
N ALA A 395 0.80 -18.28 -10.14
CA ALA A 395 0.35 -18.76 -11.44
C ALA A 395 1.47 -18.43 -12.45
N PRO A 396 1.85 -19.36 -13.35
CA PRO A 396 2.97 -19.15 -14.26
C PRO A 396 2.55 -18.19 -15.37
N SER A 397 2.74 -16.89 -15.16
CA SER A 397 2.67 -15.90 -16.23
C SER A 397 4.02 -15.82 -16.94
N ILE A 398 4.01 -16.28 -18.18
CA ILE A 398 5.08 -16.16 -19.16
C ILE A 398 5.24 -14.67 -19.49
N VAL A 399 6.17 -14.00 -18.81
CA VAL A 399 6.77 -12.74 -19.23
C VAL A 399 8.26 -12.84 -18.86
N PRO A 400 9.21 -12.56 -19.76
CA PRO A 400 10.62 -12.68 -19.42
C PRO A 400 10.99 -11.60 -18.42
N VAL A 401 11.07 -11.97 -17.15
CA VAL A 401 11.69 -11.15 -16.12
C VAL A 401 13.18 -11.07 -16.47
N LEU A 402 13.64 -9.85 -16.78
CA LEU A 402 15.05 -9.51 -16.75
C LEU A 402 15.56 -9.88 -15.36
N LYS A 403 16.28 -11.01 -15.26
CA LYS A 403 17.02 -11.36 -14.05
C LYS A 403 17.98 -10.23 -13.74
N ASP A 404 17.88 -9.69 -12.52
CA ASP A 404 18.88 -8.83 -11.94
C ASP A 404 20.28 -9.43 -12.16
N GLU A 405 21.14 -8.70 -12.86
CA GLU A 405 22.54 -9.07 -13.12
C GLU A 405 23.42 -9.03 -11.84
N VAL A 406 22.84 -8.80 -10.67
CA VAL A 406 23.56 -8.53 -9.42
C VAL A 406 24.01 -9.81 -8.68
N ASP A 407 23.61 -10.99 -9.13
CA ASP A 407 23.95 -12.29 -8.51
C ASP A 407 25.17 -13.01 -9.13
N ARG A 408 25.92 -12.36 -10.03
CA ARG A 408 27.21 -12.89 -10.48
C ARG A 408 28.28 -12.60 -9.42
N LYS A 409 28.65 -13.63 -8.65
CA LYS A 409 29.91 -13.63 -7.88
C LYS A 409 31.06 -13.24 -8.83
N PRO A 410 31.96 -12.31 -8.45
CA PRO A 410 33.17 -12.05 -9.22
C PRO A 410 33.95 -13.35 -9.38
N GLU A 411 34.35 -13.68 -10.60
CA GLU A 411 35.17 -14.84 -10.86
C GLU A 411 36.61 -14.52 -10.45
N TYR A 412 36.97 -14.88 -9.22
CA TYR A 412 38.33 -14.71 -8.72
C TYR A 412 39.26 -15.76 -9.34
N PRO A 413 40.53 -15.40 -9.65
CA PRO A 413 41.55 -16.38 -10.01
C PRO A 413 41.66 -17.43 -8.90
N LYS A 414 41.35 -18.69 -9.21
CA LYS A 414 41.48 -19.79 -8.25
C LYS A 414 42.94 -20.26 -8.23
N PRO A 415 43.58 -20.40 -7.06
CA PRO A 415 44.90 -21.01 -6.97
C PRO A 415 44.83 -22.49 -7.39
N ASP A 416 45.85 -22.95 -8.11
CA ASP A 416 45.98 -24.34 -8.54
C ASP A 416 46.18 -25.25 -7.32
N THR A 417 45.17 -26.05 -7.00
CA THR A 417 45.17 -26.95 -5.85
C THR A 417 45.94 -28.24 -6.08
N GLN A 418 46.46 -28.48 -7.30
CA GLN A 418 47.23 -29.69 -7.60
C GLN A 418 48.59 -29.73 -6.91
N GLN A 419 49.11 -28.58 -6.47
CA GLN A 419 50.40 -28.47 -5.79
C GLN A 419 50.28 -28.28 -4.27
N MET A 420 49.08 -28.42 -3.70
CA MET A 420 48.90 -28.29 -2.26
C MET A 420 49.39 -29.56 -1.53
N ILE A 421 50.47 -29.41 -0.78
CA ILE A 421 50.93 -30.41 0.20
C ILE A 421 50.15 -30.26 1.53
N PRO A 422 49.78 -31.37 2.20
CA PRO A 422 49.14 -31.32 3.52
C PRO A 422 49.98 -30.51 4.51
N PHE A 423 49.34 -29.55 5.18
CA PHE A 423 49.99 -28.78 6.23
C PHE A 423 50.28 -29.70 7.42
N GLN A 424 51.56 -30.04 7.62
CA GLN A 424 52.06 -30.64 8.84
C GLN A 424 52.52 -29.52 9.78
N PRO A 425 51.84 -29.31 10.93
CA PRO A 425 52.33 -28.38 11.93
C PRO A 425 53.71 -28.87 12.39
N ARG A 426 54.76 -28.06 12.18
CA ARG A 426 56.06 -28.34 12.81
C ARG A 426 55.84 -28.22 14.31
N HIS A 427 56.20 -29.27 15.07
CA HIS A 427 56.22 -29.21 16.53
C HIS A 427 56.92 -27.92 16.96
N LEU A 428 56.22 -27.12 17.78
CA LEU A 428 56.72 -25.87 18.33
C LEU A 428 58.14 -26.09 18.86
N ALA A 429 59.11 -25.36 18.31
CA ALA A 429 60.45 -25.34 18.85
C ALA A 429 60.39 -24.94 20.34
N PRO A 430 61.26 -25.49 21.22
CA PRO A 430 61.28 -25.13 22.63
C PRO A 430 61.41 -23.61 22.80
N VAL A 431 60.80 -23.08 23.86
CA VAL A 431 60.66 -21.64 24.13
C VAL A 431 62.00 -20.88 24.03
N GLU A 432 63.11 -21.53 24.35
CA GLU A 432 64.47 -20.98 24.29
C GLU A 432 64.94 -20.65 22.85
N GLU A 433 64.48 -21.40 21.85
CA GLU A 433 64.84 -21.17 20.45
C GLU A 433 64.00 -20.03 19.84
N ALA A 434 62.75 -19.88 20.27
CA ALA A 434 61.91 -18.73 19.92
C ALA A 434 62.44 -17.42 20.51
N VAL A 435 62.96 -17.44 21.75
CA VAL A 435 63.57 -16.27 22.38
C VAL A 435 64.85 -15.86 21.64
N ARG A 436 65.68 -16.81 21.19
CA ARG A 436 66.88 -16.52 20.37
C ARG A 436 66.56 -15.84 19.03
N ILE A 437 65.52 -16.30 18.34
CA ILE A 437 65.11 -15.73 17.04
C ILE A 437 64.54 -14.31 17.21
N ILE A 438 63.81 -14.05 18.30
CA ILE A 438 63.17 -12.75 18.55
C ILE A 438 64.17 -11.68 19.04
N THR A 439 65.19 -12.08 19.81
CA THR A 439 66.13 -11.13 20.45
C THR A 439 67.46 -10.94 19.71
N GLY A 440 67.71 -11.70 18.63
CA GLY A 440 68.85 -11.48 17.74
C GLY A 440 70.23 -11.72 18.36
N GLY A 441 70.32 -12.51 19.45
CA GLY A 441 71.58 -12.80 20.13
C GLY A 441 72.46 -13.78 19.35
N ALA A 442 73.65 -13.33 18.93
CA ALA A 442 74.69 -14.19 18.37
C ALA A 442 75.36 -15.03 19.48
N PRO A 443 75.72 -16.31 19.23
CA PRO A 443 76.49 -17.08 20.19
C PRO A 443 77.98 -16.70 20.13
N GLU A 444 78.58 -16.41 21.29
CA GLU A 444 80.00 -16.58 21.52
C GLU A 444 80.39 -18.05 21.29
N LEU A 445 81.40 -18.30 20.47
CA LEU A 445 82.26 -19.47 20.61
C LEU A 445 83.70 -19.13 20.23
N ALA A 446 84.59 -19.65 21.07
CA ALA A 446 86.02 -19.48 21.13
C ALA A 446 86.80 -20.24 20.02
N VAL A 447 87.81 -19.55 19.48
CA VAL A 447 89.19 -19.96 19.10
C VAL A 447 89.46 -21.36 18.48
N GLU A 448 90.00 -21.40 17.26
CA GLU A 448 91.37 -21.84 16.90
C GLU A 448 91.58 -21.97 15.36
N GLY A 449 92.70 -21.44 14.82
CA GLY A 449 93.31 -21.94 13.57
C GLY A 449 93.70 -20.93 12.46
N ASN A 450 94.94 -20.41 12.55
CA ASN A 450 95.88 -19.93 11.50
C ASN A 450 95.46 -18.95 10.36
N GLY A 451 96.15 -17.79 10.31
CA GLY A 451 96.08 -16.78 9.22
C GLY A 451 96.91 -17.11 7.95
N PRO A 452 97.29 -16.15 7.07
CA PRO A 452 97.12 -14.67 7.14
C PRO A 452 96.49 -13.98 5.90
N VAL A 453 95.89 -12.79 6.17
CA VAL A 453 95.97 -11.47 5.49
C VAL A 453 96.01 -11.40 3.95
N GLU A 454 95.02 -10.74 3.31
CA GLU A 454 95.18 -9.43 2.61
C GLU A 454 93.89 -8.92 1.91
N SER A 455 93.47 -7.72 2.34
CA SER A 455 93.17 -6.52 1.53
C SER A 455 92.00 -6.46 0.51
N ASN A 456 90.97 -5.72 0.94
CA ASN A 456 90.25 -4.62 0.25
C ASN A 456 89.29 -4.86 -0.93
N THR A 457 88.03 -4.43 -0.70
CA THR A 457 87.21 -3.43 -1.44
C THR A 457 85.72 -3.88 -1.40
N VAL A 458 84.65 -3.08 -1.24
CA VAL A 458 84.39 -1.65 -1.09
C VAL A 458 82.95 -1.49 -0.54
N LEU A 459 82.80 -0.54 0.39
CA LEU A 459 81.67 0.32 0.80
C LEU A 459 80.22 -0.17 0.96
N THR A 460 79.81 0.01 2.22
CA THR A 460 78.52 0.11 2.90
C THR A 460 77.57 1.24 2.45
N LYS A 461 76.25 0.96 2.57
CA LYS A 461 75.15 1.76 3.18
C LYS A 461 75.18 3.30 3.02
N ALA A 462 74.15 4.00 2.51
CA ALA A 462 72.73 4.13 2.89
C ALA A 462 72.44 5.60 3.31
N VAL A 463 71.14 5.90 3.46
CA VAL A 463 70.54 6.77 4.51
C VAL A 463 69.91 8.12 4.08
N LYS A 464 68.68 8.28 4.60
CA LYS A 464 67.91 9.46 5.09
C LYS A 464 67.07 10.37 4.16
N ARG A 465 65.88 10.64 4.69
CA ARG A 465 64.94 11.76 4.42
C ARG A 465 65.37 13.04 5.17
N PRO A 466 64.84 14.20 4.78
CA PRO A 466 64.32 15.16 5.77
C PRO A 466 62.98 15.85 5.38
N ASN A 467 62.34 16.48 6.38
CA ASN A 467 61.20 17.42 6.33
C ASN A 467 61.68 18.86 6.00
N GLU A 468 60.77 19.76 5.58
CA GLU A 468 60.50 21.10 6.19
C GLU A 468 59.42 21.92 5.44
N ASP A 469 58.70 22.78 6.19
CA ASP A 469 57.65 23.74 5.82
C ASP A 469 58.18 25.05 5.18
N SER A 470 57.36 25.75 4.37
CA SER A 470 57.31 27.24 4.31
C SER A 470 56.16 27.76 3.42
N ASP A 471 55.48 28.82 3.88
CA ASP A 471 54.35 29.57 3.28
C ASP A 471 54.71 30.56 2.13
N GLU A 472 53.65 31.06 1.48
CA GLU A 472 53.42 32.34 0.74
C GLU A 472 53.38 32.39 -0.83
N ASP A 473 52.15 32.68 -1.30
CA ASP A 473 51.65 33.66 -2.30
C ASP A 473 51.51 33.44 -3.84
N GLU A 474 50.25 33.63 -4.25
CA GLU A 474 49.59 34.09 -5.52
C GLU A 474 50.21 33.87 -6.92
N GLU A 475 49.46 33.24 -7.86
CA GLU A 475 48.67 33.96 -8.89
C GLU A 475 47.81 33.04 -9.80
N LYS A 476 46.54 33.44 -9.99
CA LYS A 476 45.59 33.24 -11.12
C LYS A 476 45.71 32.04 -12.08
N GLY A 477 44.68 31.19 -12.04
CA GLY A 477 44.28 30.33 -13.17
C GLY A 477 42.75 30.14 -13.19
N ALA A 478 42.06 30.89 -14.07
CA ALA A 478 40.61 30.81 -14.24
C ALA A 478 40.18 29.46 -14.83
N VAL A 479 39.32 28.72 -14.12
CA VAL A 479 38.63 27.54 -14.67
C VAL A 479 37.19 27.93 -15.05
N VAL A 480 36.88 27.70 -16.32
CA VAL A 480 35.63 28.07 -17.00
C VAL A 480 34.42 27.30 -16.43
N PRO A 481 33.28 27.94 -16.11
CA PRO A 481 32.07 27.23 -15.66
C PRO A 481 31.30 26.54 -16.79
N PRO A 482 30.57 25.44 -16.52
CA PRO A 482 29.79 24.69 -17.52
C PRO A 482 28.63 25.49 -18.14
N VAL A 483 28.37 25.25 -19.43
CA VAL A 483 27.51 26.06 -20.34
C VAL A 483 26.00 26.05 -20.01
N HIS A 484 25.52 25.33 -18.99
CA HIS A 484 24.10 25.37 -18.59
C HIS A 484 23.90 25.30 -17.07
N ASP A 485 24.14 26.41 -16.39
CA ASP A 485 23.73 26.62 -15.01
C ASP A 485 22.32 27.26 -14.95
N ILE A 486 21.32 26.43 -14.64
CA ILE A 486 19.91 26.79 -14.55
C ILE A 486 19.61 27.65 -13.30
N TYR A 487 20.53 27.67 -12.33
CA TYR A 487 20.37 28.37 -11.05
C TYR A 487 20.63 29.88 -11.19
N ARG A 488 21.57 30.28 -12.06
CA ARG A 488 21.89 31.69 -12.34
C ARG A 488 20.78 32.41 -13.14
N ALA A 489 20.10 31.71 -14.04
CA ALA A 489 19.03 32.26 -14.87
C ALA A 489 17.75 32.61 -14.08
N ARG A 490 17.52 31.99 -12.91
CA ARG A 490 16.35 32.29 -12.06
C ARG A 490 16.57 33.47 -11.11
N GLN A 491 17.82 33.78 -10.74
CA GLN A 491 18.15 34.91 -9.85
C GLN A 491 18.09 36.27 -10.55
N GLN A 492 18.32 36.34 -11.87
CA GLN A 492 18.26 37.61 -12.62
C GLN A 492 16.85 38.07 -13.01
N LYS A 493 15.80 37.27 -12.78
CA LYS A 493 14.39 37.65 -13.07
C LYS A 493 13.63 38.26 -11.87
N ARG A 494 14.31 38.51 -10.74
CA ARG A 494 13.69 39.10 -9.53
C ARG A 494 14.18 40.52 -9.19
N ILE A 495 15.04 41.11 -10.03
CA ILE A 495 15.45 42.52 -9.90
C ILE A 495 15.22 43.19 -11.25
N ARG A 496 13.97 43.61 -11.48
CA ARG A 496 13.58 44.84 -12.18
C ARG A 496 12.09 45.07 -12.00
#